data_AF-A0AA35X5Q6-F1
#
_entry.id   AF-A0AA35X5Q6-F1
#
_cell.length_a   1.000
_cell.length_b   1.000
_cell.length_c   1.000
_cell.angle_alpha   90.00
_cell.angle_beta   90.00
_cell.angle_gamma   90.00
#
_symmetry.space_group_name_H-M   'P 1'
#
loop_
_entity.id
_entity.type
_entity.pdbx_description
1 polymer ?
#
loop_
_entity_poly.entity_id
_entity_poly.type
_entity_poly.pdbx_seq_one_letter_code
_entity_poly.pdbx_strand_id
1 'polypeptide(L)'
;MTQLDDVQIKEVVRERYGELARNSADSCCATDCCSDSESNVDSILTLYASDQTEGLPSEALAASAGCGNPHAIGTLQQGETVVDFGSGGGIDCFIAAKAVGEQGRVVGIDMTEDMVNLATNNARQLGLSNVEFHLSEMENTPLEDDTVDAIISNCVINLAPDKDVVFREAFRVLRPGGRLMVSDLVRLTRYLRKRLKTLRTGCHALPVRR
;
A
#
# COMPACT_ATOMS: atom_id res chain seq x y z
N MET A 1 -30.21 -10.48 -2.34
CA MET A 1 -28.82 -10.32 -2.80
C MET A 1 -28.11 -11.60 -2.47
N THR A 2 -27.61 -12.32 -3.48
CA THR A 2 -26.79 -13.52 -3.28
C THR A 2 -25.46 -13.07 -2.68
N GLN A 3 -25.05 -13.71 -1.60
CA GLN A 3 -23.77 -13.42 -0.94
C GLN A 3 -22.65 -13.89 -1.86
N LEU A 4 -21.70 -13.01 -2.17
CA LEU A 4 -20.53 -13.37 -2.98
C LEU A 4 -19.63 -14.31 -2.15
N ASP A 5 -19.02 -15.29 -2.80
CA ASP A 5 -17.94 -16.09 -2.19
C ASP A 5 -16.59 -15.36 -2.24
N ASP A 6 -15.59 -15.89 -1.55
CA ASP A 6 -14.28 -15.24 -1.41
C ASP A 6 -13.57 -15.04 -2.76
N VAL A 7 -13.75 -15.98 -3.70
CA VAL A 7 -13.17 -15.90 -5.05
C VAL A 7 -13.81 -14.74 -5.81
N GLN A 8 -15.14 -14.64 -5.76
CA GLN A 8 -15.89 -13.56 -6.40
C GLN A 8 -15.55 -12.19 -5.81
N ILE A 9 -15.37 -12.09 -4.49
CA ILE A 9 -14.93 -10.84 -3.84
C ILE A 9 -13.56 -10.42 -4.40
N LYS A 10 -12.59 -11.36 -4.46
CA LYS A 10 -11.25 -11.08 -4.98
C LYS A 10 -11.24 -10.70 -6.45
N GLU A 11 -12.05 -11.34 -7.28
CA GLU A 11 -12.19 -11.00 -8.70
C GLU A 11 -12.71 -9.57 -8.90
N VAL A 12 -13.76 -9.18 -8.16
CA VAL A 12 -14.32 -7.81 -8.24
C VAL A 12 -13.28 -6.77 -7.83
N VAL A 13 -12.53 -7.02 -6.76
CA VAL A 13 -11.47 -6.12 -6.33
C VAL A 13 -10.35 -6.07 -7.36
N ARG A 14 -9.86 -7.22 -7.85
CA ARG A 14 -8.79 -7.29 -8.86
C ARG A 14 -9.15 -6.52 -10.13
N GLU A 15 -10.36 -6.70 -10.65
CA GLU A 15 -10.80 -5.96 -11.85
C GLU A 15 -10.82 -4.46 -11.60
N ARG A 16 -11.42 -4.03 -10.48
CA ARG A 16 -11.54 -2.60 -10.15
C ARG A 16 -10.17 -1.91 -10.06
N TYR A 17 -9.19 -2.54 -9.42
CA TYR A 17 -7.86 -1.96 -9.27
C TYR A 17 -7.00 -2.13 -10.53
N GLY A 18 -7.21 -3.20 -11.31
CA GLY A 18 -6.58 -3.35 -12.63
C GLY A 18 -7.01 -2.26 -13.60
N GLU A 19 -8.30 -1.90 -13.63
CA GLU A 19 -8.80 -0.77 -14.41
C GLU A 19 -8.12 0.55 -14.03
N LEU A 20 -7.93 0.82 -12.72
CA LEU A 20 -7.25 2.04 -12.26
C LEU A 20 -5.81 2.11 -12.77
N ALA A 21 -5.06 1.00 -12.74
CA ALA A 21 -3.69 0.95 -13.25
C ALA A 21 -3.64 1.22 -14.76
N ARG A 22 -4.50 0.55 -15.54
CA ARG A 22 -4.56 0.72 -17.01
C ARG A 22 -4.92 2.15 -17.40
N ASN A 23 -5.94 2.73 -16.76
CA ASN A 23 -6.36 4.11 -17.00
C ASN A 23 -5.27 5.13 -16.64
N SER A 24 -4.46 4.83 -15.62
CA SER A 24 -3.34 5.70 -15.22
C SER A 24 -2.19 5.68 -16.24
N ALA A 25 -1.98 4.56 -16.93
CA ALA A 25 -1.02 4.45 -18.04
C ALA A 25 -1.51 5.13 -19.33
N ASP A 26 -2.80 5.01 -19.64
CA ASP A 26 -3.40 5.58 -20.86
C ASP A 26 -3.45 7.11 -20.85
N SER A 27 -3.47 7.73 -19.66
CA SER A 27 -3.41 9.18 -19.51
C SER A 27 -2.14 9.82 -20.12
N CYS A 28 -1.07 9.05 -20.36
CA CYS A 28 0.17 9.54 -20.97
C CYS A 28 0.22 9.39 -22.50
N CYS A 29 -0.68 8.62 -23.13
CA CYS A 29 -0.63 8.32 -24.56
C CYS A 29 -1.63 9.12 -25.41
N ALA A 30 -2.54 9.88 -24.79
CA ALA A 30 -3.39 10.83 -25.50
C ALA A 30 -2.64 12.17 -25.68
N THR A 31 -2.04 12.35 -26.85
CA THR A 31 -1.63 13.69 -27.32
C THR A 31 -2.81 14.64 -27.19
N ASP A 32 -2.59 15.73 -26.46
CA ASP A 32 -3.47 16.90 -26.29
C ASP A 32 -4.54 16.75 -25.19
N CYS A 33 -4.18 17.06 -23.93
CA CYS A 33 -5.14 17.42 -22.86
C CYS A 33 -4.47 18.15 -21.69
N CYS A 34 -4.06 19.40 -21.92
CA CYS A 34 -4.15 20.42 -20.87
C CYS A 34 -5.65 20.74 -20.64
N SER A 35 -6.35 19.90 -19.88
CA SER A 35 -7.63 20.30 -19.29
C SER A 35 -7.76 19.72 -17.89
N ASP A 36 -7.88 20.66 -16.94
CA ASP A 36 -8.18 20.54 -15.53
C ASP A 36 -8.80 19.21 -15.08
N SER A 37 -7.96 18.35 -14.51
CA SER A 37 -8.42 17.32 -13.56
C SER A 37 -7.73 17.55 -12.20
N GLU A 38 -7.96 18.73 -11.64
CA GLU A 38 -7.47 19.17 -10.32
C GLU A 38 -7.98 18.34 -9.11
N SER A 39 -8.69 17.22 -9.30
CA SER A 39 -9.42 16.56 -8.19
C SER A 39 -8.74 15.33 -7.56
N ASN A 40 -7.89 14.59 -8.27
CA ASN A 40 -7.23 13.40 -7.69
C ASN A 40 -5.83 13.68 -7.13
N VAL A 41 -5.05 14.53 -7.79
CA VAL A 41 -3.65 14.82 -7.39
C VAL A 41 -3.60 15.62 -6.08
N ASP A 42 -4.52 16.57 -5.91
CA ASP A 42 -4.61 17.45 -4.74
C ASP A 42 -5.04 16.69 -3.46
N SER A 43 -5.88 15.66 -3.64
CA SER A 43 -6.27 14.73 -2.56
C SER A 43 -5.09 13.88 -2.09
N ILE A 44 -4.19 13.46 -2.99
CA ILE A 44 -3.01 12.65 -2.66
C ILE A 44 -1.91 13.50 -2.00
N LEU A 45 -1.72 14.74 -2.46
CA LEU A 45 -0.84 15.73 -1.81
C LEU A 45 -1.29 16.08 -0.38
N THR A 46 -2.55 15.82 -0.03
CA THR A 46 -3.05 15.94 1.34
C THR A 46 -2.69 14.72 2.21
N LEU A 47 -2.44 13.56 1.59
CA LEU A 47 -2.10 12.31 2.29
C LEU A 47 -0.61 12.21 2.59
N TYR A 48 0.25 12.69 1.71
CA TYR A 48 1.70 12.66 1.85
C TYR A 48 2.27 14.07 2.06
N ALA A 49 3.38 14.19 2.80
CA ALA A 49 4.07 15.47 2.86
C ALA A 49 4.69 15.78 1.47
N SER A 50 4.70 17.06 1.08
CA SER A 50 5.09 17.49 -0.26
C SER A 50 6.50 17.07 -0.66
N ASP A 51 7.41 16.92 0.32
CA ASP A 51 8.78 16.44 0.16
C ASP A 51 8.85 14.93 -0.13
N GLN A 52 7.86 14.14 0.30
CA GLN A 52 7.83 12.70 0.05
C GLN A 52 7.31 12.34 -1.34
N THR A 53 6.45 13.20 -1.92
CA THR A 53 5.92 13.03 -3.27
C THR A 53 6.82 13.62 -4.35
N GLU A 54 7.80 14.42 -3.98
CA GLU A 54 8.70 15.06 -4.93
C GLU A 54 9.52 14.02 -5.72
N GLY A 55 9.40 14.10 -7.04
CA GLY A 55 10.05 13.19 -7.98
C GLY A 55 9.40 11.82 -8.13
N LEU A 56 8.22 11.56 -7.56
CA LEU A 56 7.46 10.33 -7.83
C LEU A 56 6.78 10.39 -9.21
N PRO A 57 6.59 9.24 -9.91
CA PRO A 57 5.93 9.21 -11.20
C PRO A 57 4.46 9.64 -11.09
N SER A 58 4.00 10.44 -12.05
CA SER A 58 2.61 10.93 -12.11
C SER A 58 1.59 9.80 -12.17
N GLU A 59 1.94 8.68 -12.78
CA GLU A 59 1.12 7.50 -12.99
C GLU A 59 0.94 6.73 -11.68
N ALA A 60 1.98 6.73 -10.81
CA ALA A 60 1.88 6.18 -9.47
C ALA A 60 0.88 6.99 -8.64
N LEU A 61 0.95 8.32 -8.73
CA LEU A 61 0.01 9.25 -8.10
C LEU A 61 -1.40 9.02 -8.64
N ALA A 62 -1.59 9.02 -9.97
CA ALA A 62 -2.90 8.83 -10.59
C ALA A 62 -3.57 7.49 -10.20
N ALA A 63 -2.78 6.42 -10.05
CA ALA A 63 -3.27 5.10 -9.64
C ALA A 63 -3.50 4.97 -8.12
N SER A 64 -3.09 5.95 -7.31
CA SER A 64 -3.17 5.87 -5.85
C SER A 64 -4.62 5.96 -5.37
N ALA A 65 -5.02 4.97 -4.58
CA ALA A 65 -6.33 4.91 -3.93
C ALA A 65 -6.22 4.80 -2.40
N GLY A 66 -5.05 5.10 -1.83
CA GLY A 66 -4.80 5.06 -0.39
C GLY A 66 -5.61 6.12 0.37
N CYS A 67 -5.85 5.89 1.66
CA CYS A 67 -6.68 6.77 2.50
C CYS A 67 -5.90 7.53 3.59
N GLY A 68 -4.57 7.42 3.60
CA GLY A 68 -3.66 8.18 4.47
C GLY A 68 -2.22 7.74 4.24
N ASN A 69 -1.23 8.58 4.56
CA ASN A 69 0.13 8.08 4.73
C ASN A 69 0.17 7.30 6.06
N PRO A 70 0.59 6.03 6.07
CA PRO A 70 0.93 5.39 7.34
C PRO A 70 2.07 6.21 7.96
N HIS A 71 1.76 7.06 8.94
CA HIS A 71 2.72 7.83 9.77
C HIS A 71 3.93 6.99 10.27
N ALA A 72 3.80 5.68 10.19
CA ALA A 72 4.79 4.65 10.33
C ALA A 72 6.02 4.70 9.39
N ILE A 73 5.93 5.23 8.15
CA ILE A 73 7.10 5.28 7.26
C ILE A 73 8.25 6.10 7.88
N GLY A 74 7.92 7.16 8.62
CA GLY A 74 8.91 7.96 9.35
C GLY A 74 9.60 7.25 10.52
N THR A 75 9.19 6.02 10.86
CA THR A 75 9.82 5.20 11.92
C THR A 75 10.72 4.09 11.39
N LEU A 76 10.75 3.91 10.06
CA LEU A 76 11.65 2.95 9.42
C LEU A 76 13.11 3.33 9.66
N GLN A 77 13.96 2.31 9.81
CA GLN A 77 15.38 2.46 10.05
C GLN A 77 16.19 2.05 8.82
N GLN A 78 17.40 2.60 8.68
CA GLN A 78 18.30 2.21 7.61
C GLN A 78 18.63 0.71 7.69
N GLY A 79 18.66 0.05 6.53
CA GLY A 79 18.96 -1.39 6.43
C GLY A 79 17.78 -2.31 6.74
N GLU A 80 16.59 -1.78 7.05
CA GLU A 80 15.42 -2.62 7.33
C GLU A 80 14.86 -3.28 6.06
N THR A 81 14.31 -4.48 6.22
CA THR A 81 13.47 -5.15 5.21
C THR A 81 12.01 -4.83 5.47
N VAL A 82 11.36 -4.18 4.50
CA VAL A 82 9.98 -3.68 4.59
C VAL A 82 9.11 -4.35 3.55
N VAL A 83 7.88 -4.69 3.91
CA VAL A 83 6.88 -5.23 2.99
C VAL A 83 5.67 -4.33 2.95
N ASP A 84 5.15 -4.07 1.76
CA ASP A 84 3.92 -3.32 1.53
C ASP A 84 2.82 -4.25 1.04
N PHE A 85 1.78 -4.42 1.84
CA PHE A 85 0.59 -5.19 1.46
C PHE A 85 -0.36 -4.30 0.68
N GLY A 86 -0.64 -4.68 -0.58
CA GLY A 86 -1.45 -3.92 -1.51
C GLY A 86 -0.69 -2.74 -2.10
N SER A 87 0.51 -2.98 -2.63
CA SER A 87 1.45 -1.92 -3.01
C SER A 87 0.95 -1.00 -4.14
N GLY A 88 -0.05 -1.43 -4.92
CA GLY A 88 -0.59 -0.65 -6.03
C GLY A 88 0.50 -0.21 -7.00
N GLY A 89 0.47 1.06 -7.42
CA GLY A 89 1.49 1.67 -8.29
C GLY A 89 2.85 1.96 -7.62
N GLY A 90 3.02 1.60 -6.33
CA GLY A 90 4.30 1.57 -5.64
C GLY A 90 4.67 2.79 -4.79
N ILE A 91 3.79 3.78 -4.59
CA ILE A 91 4.12 5.02 -3.85
C ILE A 91 4.70 4.74 -2.46
N ASP A 92 3.98 3.97 -1.64
CA ASP A 92 4.38 3.66 -0.27
C ASP A 92 5.71 2.90 -0.25
N CYS A 93 5.92 2.00 -1.22
CA CYS A 93 7.20 1.33 -1.44
C CYS A 93 8.35 2.30 -1.77
N PHE A 94 8.13 3.30 -2.63
CA PHE A 94 9.18 4.25 -3.02
C PHE A 94 9.58 5.17 -1.87
N ILE A 95 8.61 5.59 -1.06
CA ILE A 95 8.88 6.39 0.13
C ILE A 95 9.65 5.55 1.16
N ALA A 96 9.22 4.30 1.39
CA ALA A 96 9.92 3.36 2.26
C ALA A 96 11.36 3.09 1.77
N ALA A 97 11.57 2.95 0.46
CA ALA A 97 12.88 2.66 -0.14
C ALA A 97 13.90 3.76 0.13
N LYS A 98 13.46 5.02 0.05
CA LYS A 98 14.28 6.18 0.43
C LYS A 98 14.58 6.17 1.94
N ALA A 99 13.62 5.80 2.78
CA ALA A 99 13.78 5.79 4.24
C ALA A 99 14.75 4.70 4.74
N VAL A 100 14.69 3.49 4.19
CA VAL A 100 15.58 2.37 4.58
C VAL A 100 16.96 2.44 3.94
N GLY A 101 17.14 3.29 2.92
CA GLY A 101 18.41 3.50 2.23
C GLY A 101 18.86 2.29 1.40
N GLU A 102 20.03 2.42 0.77
CA GLU A 102 20.57 1.43 -0.19
C GLU A 102 20.83 0.04 0.39
N GLN A 103 21.04 -0.05 1.71
CA GLN A 103 21.26 -1.33 2.41
C GLN A 103 19.95 -1.99 2.88
N GLY A 104 18.84 -1.25 2.84
CA GLY A 104 17.53 -1.79 3.13
C GLY A 104 16.91 -2.45 1.90
N ARG A 105 15.75 -3.08 2.10
CA ARG A 105 15.00 -3.75 1.03
C ARG A 105 13.52 -3.47 1.20
N VAL A 106 12.83 -3.19 0.11
CA VAL A 106 11.38 -3.00 0.10
C VAL A 106 10.74 -3.97 -0.89
N VAL A 107 9.69 -4.66 -0.44
CA VAL A 107 8.96 -5.63 -1.24
C VAL A 107 7.49 -5.23 -1.30
N GLY A 108 6.98 -4.94 -2.50
CA GLY A 108 5.56 -4.70 -2.73
C GLY A 108 4.82 -5.98 -3.10
N ILE A 109 3.69 -6.25 -2.43
CA ILE A 109 2.79 -7.36 -2.74
C ILE A 109 1.49 -6.80 -3.29
N ASP A 110 1.12 -7.19 -4.50
CA ASP A 110 -0.18 -6.85 -5.10
C ASP A 110 -0.74 -8.05 -5.86
N MET A 111 -2.07 -8.23 -5.82
CA MET A 111 -2.75 -9.36 -6.47
C MET A 111 -3.10 -9.09 -7.94
N THR A 112 -2.75 -7.91 -8.46
CA THR A 112 -3.12 -7.45 -9.80
C THR A 112 -1.88 -7.28 -10.67
N GLU A 113 -1.85 -7.98 -11.80
CA GLU A 113 -0.72 -7.92 -12.74
C GLU A 113 -0.47 -6.51 -13.28
N ASP A 114 -1.54 -5.75 -13.56
CA ASP A 114 -1.43 -4.35 -14.02
C ASP A 114 -0.72 -3.46 -12.99
N MET A 115 -1.04 -3.59 -11.69
CA MET A 115 -0.40 -2.81 -10.62
C MET A 115 1.07 -3.19 -10.43
N VAL A 116 1.38 -4.49 -10.43
CA VAL A 116 2.76 -4.98 -10.32
C VAL A 116 3.61 -4.48 -11.49
N ASN A 117 3.08 -4.52 -12.71
CA ASN A 117 3.76 -4.02 -13.91
C ASN A 117 3.98 -2.50 -13.84
N LEU A 118 2.95 -1.74 -13.44
CA LEU A 118 3.03 -0.30 -13.27
C LEU A 118 4.10 0.07 -12.22
N ALA A 119 4.05 -0.55 -11.04
CA ALA A 119 5.00 -0.29 -9.96
C ALA A 119 6.44 -0.66 -10.33
N THR A 120 6.63 -1.79 -11.02
CA THR A 120 7.94 -2.22 -11.52
C THR A 120 8.51 -1.22 -12.52
N ASN A 121 7.70 -0.70 -13.44
CA ASN A 121 8.13 0.33 -14.39
C ASN A 121 8.46 1.64 -13.68
N ASN A 122 7.66 2.05 -12.71
CA ASN A 122 7.89 3.23 -11.88
C ASN A 122 9.22 3.13 -11.10
N ALA A 123 9.51 1.99 -10.49
CA ALA A 123 10.78 1.76 -9.80
C ALA A 123 11.98 1.91 -10.73
N ARG A 124 11.88 1.38 -11.97
CA ARG A 124 12.93 1.51 -12.99
C ARG A 124 13.13 2.96 -13.41
N GLN A 125 12.06 3.73 -13.61
CA GLN A 125 12.14 5.15 -13.95
C GLN A 125 12.81 5.96 -12.83
N LEU A 126 12.54 5.60 -11.57
CA LEU A 126 13.16 6.20 -10.38
C LEU A 126 14.60 5.73 -10.13
N GLY A 127 15.08 4.71 -10.83
CA GLY A 127 16.40 4.13 -10.62
C GLY A 127 16.56 3.44 -9.26
N LEU A 128 15.47 3.00 -8.64
CA LEU A 128 15.49 2.33 -7.34
C LEU A 128 15.92 0.86 -7.51
N SER A 129 17.03 0.49 -6.87
CA SER A 129 17.57 -0.88 -6.91
C SER A 129 17.19 -1.72 -5.69
N ASN A 130 16.67 -1.10 -4.64
CA ASN A 130 16.31 -1.73 -3.37
C ASN A 130 14.80 -1.99 -3.23
N VAL A 131 14.06 -2.01 -4.34
CA VAL A 131 12.61 -2.24 -4.38
C VAL A 131 12.28 -3.33 -5.41
N GLU A 132 11.42 -4.26 -5.03
CA GLU A 132 10.86 -5.25 -5.94
C GLU A 132 9.36 -5.48 -5.69
N PHE A 133 8.66 -6.03 -6.68
CA PHE A 133 7.22 -6.26 -6.63
C PHE A 133 6.88 -7.70 -7.00
N HIS A 134 5.94 -8.32 -6.28
CA HIS A 134 5.48 -9.67 -6.55
C HIS A 134 3.97 -9.70 -6.78
N LEU A 135 3.56 -10.42 -7.82
CA LEU A 135 2.19 -10.81 -8.06
C LEU A 135 1.79 -11.91 -7.07
N SER A 136 1.10 -11.55 -6.00
CA SER A 136 0.72 -12.45 -4.91
C SER A 136 -0.41 -11.82 -4.08
N GLU A 137 -1.18 -12.67 -3.41
CA GLU A 137 -2.19 -12.23 -2.44
C GLU A 137 -1.51 -12.06 -1.07
N MET A 138 -1.89 -11.02 -0.32
CA MET A 138 -1.33 -10.74 1.02
C MET A 138 -1.66 -11.83 2.05
N GLU A 139 -2.59 -12.72 1.74
CA GLU A 139 -2.92 -13.94 2.49
C GLU A 139 -1.89 -15.06 2.33
N ASN A 140 -1.07 -15.04 1.27
CA ASN A 140 -0.08 -16.07 0.97
C ASN A 140 1.08 -15.50 0.15
N THR A 141 2.00 -14.87 0.85
CA THR A 141 3.16 -14.18 0.28
C THR A 141 4.28 -15.17 -0.07
N PRO A 142 5.14 -14.87 -1.05
CA PRO A 142 6.30 -15.70 -1.38
C PRO A 142 7.45 -15.54 -0.36
N LEU A 143 7.23 -14.84 0.75
CA LEU A 143 8.27 -14.47 1.71
C LEU A 143 8.51 -15.59 2.73
N GLU A 144 9.75 -15.68 3.18
CA GLU A 144 10.15 -16.63 4.22
C GLU A 144 9.73 -16.15 5.62
N ASP A 145 9.54 -17.11 6.52
CA ASP A 145 9.25 -16.86 7.93
C ASP A 145 10.36 -15.99 8.57
N ASP A 146 9.97 -15.10 9.48
CA ASP A 146 10.92 -14.33 10.31
C ASP A 146 11.96 -13.48 9.54
N THR A 147 11.64 -13.01 8.33
CA THR A 147 12.57 -12.24 7.48
C THR A 147 12.26 -10.75 7.37
N VAL A 148 11.09 -10.31 7.81
CA VAL A 148 10.59 -8.95 7.60
C VAL A 148 10.65 -8.12 8.89
N ASP A 149 11.12 -6.89 8.78
CA ASP A 149 11.29 -5.99 9.93
C ASP A 149 10.04 -5.17 10.18
N ALA A 150 9.40 -4.77 9.09
CA ALA A 150 8.20 -3.96 9.10
C ALA A 150 7.27 -4.32 7.95
N ILE A 151 5.97 -4.38 8.23
CA ILE A 151 4.91 -4.44 7.22
C ILE A 151 4.15 -3.12 7.26
N ILE A 152 4.00 -2.48 6.10
CA ILE A 152 3.08 -1.37 5.88
C ILE A 152 1.86 -1.85 5.09
N SER A 153 0.71 -1.24 5.36
CA SER A 153 -0.48 -1.49 4.56
C SER A 153 -1.41 -0.28 4.63
N ASN A 154 -1.95 0.11 3.48
CA ASN A 154 -2.75 1.30 3.32
C ASN A 154 -4.07 0.98 2.61
N CYS A 155 -5.17 0.98 3.37
CA CYS A 155 -6.54 0.83 2.91
C CYS A 155 -6.89 -0.48 2.15
N VAL A 156 -6.08 -1.54 2.28
CA VAL A 156 -6.31 -2.81 1.56
C VAL A 156 -6.79 -3.96 2.45
N ILE A 157 -6.43 -4.00 3.75
CA ILE A 157 -6.76 -5.14 4.63
C ILE A 157 -8.29 -5.33 4.74
N ASN A 158 -9.04 -4.22 4.71
CA ASN A 158 -10.49 -4.27 4.69
C ASN A 158 -11.09 -5.02 3.48
N LEU A 159 -10.38 -5.10 2.36
CA LEU A 159 -10.80 -5.77 1.14
C LEU A 159 -10.56 -7.30 1.19
N ALA A 160 -9.76 -7.77 2.14
CA ALA A 160 -9.53 -9.20 2.35
C ALA A 160 -10.84 -9.90 2.79
N PRO A 161 -11.23 -11.02 2.15
CA PRO A 161 -12.36 -11.84 2.60
C PRO A 161 -12.15 -12.38 4.02
N ASP A 162 -10.94 -12.87 4.31
CA ASP A 162 -10.52 -13.34 5.63
C ASP A 162 -9.32 -12.54 6.15
N LYS A 163 -9.59 -11.68 7.13
CA LYS A 163 -8.57 -10.83 7.76
C LYS A 163 -7.67 -11.61 8.71
N ASP A 164 -8.15 -12.70 9.30
CA ASP A 164 -7.37 -13.51 10.23
C ASP A 164 -6.23 -14.22 9.50
N VAL A 165 -6.45 -14.62 8.23
CA VAL A 165 -5.41 -15.16 7.36
C VAL A 165 -4.35 -14.10 7.05
N VAL A 166 -4.77 -12.88 6.67
CA VAL A 166 -3.84 -11.76 6.42
C VAL A 166 -2.97 -11.48 7.64
N PHE A 167 -3.56 -11.39 8.84
CA PHE A 167 -2.79 -11.11 10.05
C PHE A 167 -1.89 -12.28 10.46
N ARG A 168 -2.29 -13.52 10.19
CA ARG A 168 -1.44 -14.70 10.43
C ARG A 168 -0.24 -14.71 9.50
N GLU A 169 -0.47 -14.38 8.24
CA GLU A 169 0.59 -14.28 7.24
C GLU A 169 1.55 -13.14 7.56
N ALA A 170 1.03 -11.96 7.94
CA ALA A 170 1.83 -10.87 8.45
C ALA A 170 2.69 -11.29 9.66
N PHE A 171 2.11 -12.04 10.60
CA PHE A 171 2.83 -12.53 11.78
C PHE A 171 3.92 -13.54 11.39
N ARG A 172 3.66 -14.43 10.43
CA ARG A 172 4.61 -15.44 9.95
C ARG A 172 5.88 -14.80 9.38
N VAL A 173 5.72 -13.84 8.49
CA VAL A 173 6.87 -13.23 7.77
C VAL A 173 7.63 -12.21 8.64
N LEU A 174 6.95 -11.56 9.59
CA LEU A 174 7.61 -10.64 10.53
C LEU A 174 8.58 -11.40 11.44
N ARG A 175 9.82 -10.92 11.55
CA ARG A 175 10.77 -11.39 12.56
C ARG A 175 10.28 -11.08 13.99
N PRO A 176 10.79 -11.76 15.03
CA PRO A 176 10.52 -11.37 16.42
C PRO A 176 10.89 -9.91 16.67
N GLY A 177 9.98 -9.12 17.26
CA GLY A 177 10.15 -7.68 17.44
C GLY A 177 9.88 -6.82 16.19
N GLY A 178 9.53 -7.44 15.06
CA GLY A 178 9.05 -6.76 13.86
C GLY A 178 7.71 -6.04 14.08
N ARG A 179 7.36 -5.14 13.16
CA ARG A 179 6.26 -4.18 13.34
C ARG A 179 5.25 -4.25 12.20
N LEU A 180 3.98 -4.46 12.51
CA LEU A 180 2.88 -4.27 11.56
C LEU A 180 2.29 -2.87 11.71
N MET A 181 2.20 -2.12 10.61
CA MET A 181 1.84 -0.70 10.58
C MET A 181 0.75 -0.46 9.54
N VAL A 182 -0.50 -0.39 10.01
CA VAL A 182 -1.68 -0.39 9.13
C VAL A 182 -2.38 0.97 9.18
N SER A 183 -2.72 1.50 8.02
CA SER A 183 -3.62 2.63 7.83
C SER A 183 -4.90 2.10 7.18
N ASP A 184 -6.02 2.05 7.89
CA ASP A 184 -7.28 1.58 7.29
C ASP A 184 -8.52 2.23 7.94
N LEU A 185 -9.66 2.14 7.26
CA LEU A 185 -10.95 2.62 7.71
C LEU A 185 -11.52 1.72 8.81
N VAL A 186 -11.83 2.31 9.97
CA VAL A 186 -12.42 1.59 11.10
C VAL A 186 -13.83 2.09 11.42
N ARG A 187 -14.75 1.15 11.66
CA ARG A 187 -16.10 1.50 12.13
C ARG A 187 -16.12 1.63 13.66
N LEU A 188 -16.24 2.87 14.14
CA LEU A 188 -16.34 3.16 15.57
C LEU A 188 -17.68 2.67 16.16
N THR A 189 -17.61 1.58 16.93
CA THR A 189 -18.75 1.11 17.74
C THR A 189 -18.91 1.97 19.00
N ARG A 190 -20.10 1.91 19.63
CA ARG A 190 -20.37 2.64 20.90
C ARG A 190 -19.37 2.32 22.01
N TYR A 191 -18.83 1.10 22.00
CA TYR A 191 -17.81 0.64 22.94
C TYR A 191 -16.47 1.35 22.72
N LEU A 192 -16.01 1.42 21.47
CA LEU A 192 -14.75 2.07 21.11
C LEU A 192 -14.80 3.59 21.29
N ARG A 193 -15.94 4.24 21.02
CA ARG A 193 -16.13 5.70 21.25
C ARG A 193 -15.84 6.14 22.70
N LYS A 194 -16.13 5.29 23.69
CA LYS A 194 -15.90 5.64 25.11
C LYS A 194 -14.43 5.56 25.51
N ARG A 195 -13.67 4.64 24.92
CA ARG A 195 -12.25 4.42 25.22
C ARG A 195 -11.33 5.29 24.37
N LEU A 196 -11.73 5.53 23.13
CA LEU A 196 -10.94 6.24 22.14
C LEU A 196 -11.52 7.65 21.99
N LYS A 197 -11.45 8.45 23.07
CA LYS A 197 -12.02 9.82 23.11
C LYS A 197 -11.43 10.75 22.05
N THR A 198 -10.28 10.39 21.49
CA THR A 198 -9.53 11.12 20.44
C THR A 198 -9.64 10.49 19.05
N LEU A 199 -10.24 9.30 18.88
CA LEU A 199 -10.41 8.74 17.54
C LEU A 199 -11.57 9.42 16.82
N ARG A 200 -11.22 10.34 15.92
CA ARG A 200 -12.07 10.71 14.79
C ARG A 200 -11.93 9.62 13.73
N THR A 201 -12.95 9.41 12.89
CA THR A 201 -12.85 8.61 11.67
C THR A 201 -11.60 9.03 10.89
N GLY A 202 -10.62 8.14 10.76
CA GLY A 202 -9.34 8.42 10.13
C GLY A 202 -8.39 7.22 10.18
N CYS A 203 -7.37 7.27 9.33
CA CYS A 203 -6.29 6.29 9.28
C CYS A 203 -5.47 6.29 10.57
N HIS A 204 -5.20 5.11 11.13
CA HIS A 204 -4.48 4.97 12.40
C HIS A 204 -3.40 3.89 12.34
N ALA A 205 -2.15 4.32 12.17
CA ALA A 205 -0.98 3.46 12.32
C ALA A 205 -0.79 3.07 13.80
N LEU A 206 -1.06 1.81 14.13
CA LEU A 206 -0.69 1.22 15.41
C LEU A 206 0.41 0.18 15.16
N PRO A 207 1.65 0.41 15.63
CA PRO A 207 2.69 -0.60 15.52
C PRO A 207 2.31 -1.80 16.41
N VAL A 208 1.91 -2.90 15.81
CA VAL A 208 1.76 -4.19 16.51
C VAL A 208 3.11 -4.88 16.44
N ARG A 209 3.72 -5.16 17.61
CA ARG A 209 4.96 -5.92 17.70
C ARG A 209 4.65 -7.41 17.78
N ARG A 210 5.39 -8.22 17.02
CA ARG A 210 5.49 -9.66 17.25
C ARG A 210 6.31 -9.96 18.50
#